data_AF-A0A960YPZ5-F1
#
_entry.id   AF-A0A960YPZ5-F1
#
_cell.length_a   1.000
_cell.length_b   1.000
_cell.length_c   1.000
_cell.angle_alpha   90.00
_cell.angle_beta   90.00
_cell.angle_gamma   90.00
#
_symmetry.space_group_name_H-M   'P 1'
#
loop_
_entity.id
_entity.type
_entity.pdbx_description
1 polymer ?
#
loop_
_entity_poly.entity_id
_entity_poly.type
_entity_poly.pdbx_seq_one_letter_code
_entity_poly.pdbx_strand_id
1 'polypeptide(L)'
;MDRQQEYAEYYLARMKKYEGNPMYRNSFETEKALYELMRDAKTREEYQEKFFKGKLNIKNAIALVKDREAARLKHYQEIKETIRARGCQEILDRVDSFESEAEITTEIPRMQQKNSVEISVDGFADYFYSDFPVLESLEVARRAEVPERWKQELEDYVNTTLEEGRKDWQETVLPNARQWKPDWKFDYALLEEQRHRRKIPLPDSVVERRKKEHKEYRGIS
;
A
#
# COMPACT_ATOMS: atom_id res chain seq x y z
N MET A 1 -35.64 -33.14 -0.58
CA MET A 1 -34.73 -33.33 -1.72
C MET A 1 -34.45 -32.04 -2.47
N ASP A 2 -35.40 -31.10 -2.54
CA ASP A 2 -35.24 -29.79 -3.22
C ASP A 2 -34.06 -28.94 -2.73
N ARG A 3 -33.97 -28.69 -1.41
CA ARG A 3 -32.94 -27.78 -0.84
C ARG A 3 -31.50 -28.23 -1.03
N GLN A 4 -31.22 -29.55 -0.99
CA GLN A 4 -29.84 -30.03 -1.16
C GLN A 4 -29.34 -29.81 -2.59
N GLN A 5 -30.24 -30.02 -3.56
CA GLN A 5 -29.94 -29.75 -4.96
C GLN A 5 -29.73 -28.25 -5.20
N GLU A 6 -30.60 -27.39 -4.64
CA GLU A 6 -30.42 -25.93 -4.67
C GLU A 6 -29.07 -25.49 -4.07
N TYR A 7 -28.67 -26.05 -2.91
CA TYR A 7 -27.36 -25.76 -2.32
C TYR A 7 -26.21 -26.26 -3.21
N ALA A 8 -26.29 -27.46 -3.76
CA ALA A 8 -25.26 -27.98 -4.67
C ALA A 8 -25.12 -27.09 -5.91
N GLU A 9 -26.22 -26.61 -6.50
CA GLU A 9 -26.21 -25.68 -7.63
C GLU A 9 -25.60 -24.31 -7.26
N TYR A 10 -25.89 -23.80 -6.05
CA TYR A 10 -25.27 -22.59 -5.54
C TYR A 10 -23.74 -22.72 -5.41
N TYR A 11 -23.24 -23.80 -4.81
CA TYR A 11 -21.79 -24.02 -4.69
C TYR A 11 -21.14 -24.37 -6.04
N LEU A 12 -21.86 -24.99 -6.97
CA LEU A 12 -21.40 -25.17 -8.35
C LEU A 12 -21.14 -23.82 -9.03
N ALA A 13 -22.06 -22.86 -8.89
CA ALA A 13 -21.89 -21.52 -9.43
C ALA A 13 -20.67 -20.80 -8.82
N ARG A 14 -20.46 -20.95 -7.50
CA ARG A 14 -19.29 -20.40 -6.81
C ARG A 14 -17.98 -21.01 -7.30
N MET A 15 -17.92 -22.34 -7.48
CA MET A 15 -16.76 -23.02 -8.02
C MET A 15 -16.43 -22.55 -9.44
N LYS A 16 -17.44 -22.49 -10.32
CA LYS A 16 -17.30 -22.05 -11.71
C LYS A 16 -16.74 -20.63 -11.85
N LYS A 17 -16.99 -19.74 -10.89
CA LYS A 17 -16.40 -18.40 -10.86
C LYS A 17 -14.86 -18.40 -10.93
N TYR A 18 -14.22 -19.42 -10.36
CA TYR A 18 -12.76 -19.53 -10.29
C TYR A 18 -12.18 -20.54 -11.28
N GLU A 19 -13.03 -21.26 -12.01
CA GLU A 19 -12.62 -22.29 -12.95
C GLU A 19 -11.73 -21.72 -14.06
N GLY A 20 -10.57 -22.35 -14.26
CA GLY A 20 -9.58 -21.93 -15.27
C GLY A 20 -8.81 -20.64 -14.93
N ASN A 21 -9.03 -20.00 -13.78
CA ASN A 21 -8.33 -18.79 -13.41
C ASN A 21 -7.01 -19.08 -12.66
N PRO A 22 -5.84 -18.80 -13.25
CA PRO A 22 -4.55 -19.13 -12.65
C PRO A 22 -4.25 -18.32 -11.37
N MET A 23 -4.90 -17.18 -11.15
CA MET A 23 -4.72 -16.38 -9.93
C MET A 23 -5.55 -16.88 -8.76
N TYR A 24 -6.56 -17.73 -9.00
CA TYR A 24 -7.55 -18.14 -7.98
C TYR A 24 -7.59 -19.66 -7.78
N ARG A 25 -6.42 -20.31 -7.85
CA ARG A 25 -6.32 -21.77 -7.78
C ARG A 25 -6.76 -22.31 -6.42
N ASN A 26 -6.36 -21.68 -5.31
CA ASN A 26 -6.74 -22.16 -3.98
C ASN A 26 -8.26 -22.04 -3.78
N SER A 27 -8.84 -20.93 -4.25
CA SER A 27 -10.28 -20.68 -4.20
C SER A 27 -11.03 -21.72 -5.01
N PHE A 28 -10.57 -22.02 -6.23
CA PHE A 28 -11.17 -23.08 -7.05
C PHE A 28 -11.13 -24.44 -6.34
N GLU A 29 -9.99 -24.86 -5.80
CA GLU A 29 -9.83 -26.16 -5.15
C GLU A 29 -10.74 -26.28 -3.91
N THR A 30 -10.86 -25.23 -3.10
CA THR A 30 -11.72 -25.26 -1.90
C THR A 30 -13.22 -25.12 -2.21
N GLU A 31 -13.60 -24.31 -3.20
CA GLU A 31 -15.00 -24.22 -3.67
C GLU A 31 -15.45 -25.53 -4.34
N LYS A 32 -14.55 -26.21 -5.05
CA LYS A 32 -14.80 -27.55 -5.58
C LYS A 32 -15.07 -28.54 -4.46
N ALA A 33 -14.24 -28.55 -3.41
CA ALA A 33 -14.45 -29.42 -2.26
C ALA A 33 -15.77 -29.12 -1.52
N LEU A 34 -16.18 -27.84 -1.44
CA LEU A 34 -17.49 -27.46 -0.89
C LEU A 34 -18.65 -27.92 -1.77
N TYR A 35 -18.54 -27.76 -3.09
CA TYR A 35 -19.53 -28.27 -4.04
C TYR A 35 -19.69 -29.79 -3.94
N GLU A 36 -18.57 -30.54 -3.95
CA GLU A 36 -18.56 -31.99 -3.79
C GLU A 36 -19.19 -32.41 -2.46
N LEU A 37 -18.90 -31.69 -1.36
CA LEU A 37 -19.53 -31.95 -0.08
C LEU A 37 -21.06 -31.77 -0.14
N MET A 38 -21.55 -30.68 -0.72
CA MET A 38 -23.00 -30.41 -0.81
C MET A 38 -23.73 -31.39 -1.72
N ARG A 39 -23.07 -31.83 -2.80
CA ARG A 39 -23.60 -32.82 -3.74
C ARG A 39 -23.64 -34.23 -3.12
N ASP A 40 -22.57 -34.64 -2.43
CA ASP A 40 -22.34 -36.04 -2.07
C ASP A 40 -22.70 -36.39 -0.63
N ALA A 41 -22.81 -35.42 0.28
CA ALA A 41 -23.13 -35.69 1.69
C ALA A 41 -24.49 -36.39 1.81
N LYS A 42 -24.47 -37.58 2.42
CA LYS A 42 -25.69 -38.39 2.59
C LYS A 42 -26.36 -38.17 3.94
N THR A 43 -25.61 -37.67 4.92
CA THR A 43 -26.08 -37.42 6.28
C THR A 43 -25.59 -36.08 6.81
N ARG A 44 -26.27 -35.57 7.85
CA ARG A 44 -25.89 -34.34 8.55
C ARG A 44 -24.56 -34.51 9.26
N GLU A 45 -24.28 -35.68 9.78
CA GLU A 45 -23.06 -36.01 10.49
C GLU A 45 -21.86 -35.96 9.54
N GLU A 46 -21.97 -36.53 8.34
CA GLU A 46 -20.93 -36.45 7.31
C GLU A 46 -20.64 -35.00 6.91
N TYR A 47 -21.71 -34.21 6.74
CA TYR A 47 -21.59 -32.78 6.48
C TYR A 47 -20.83 -32.07 7.62
N GLN A 48 -21.27 -32.24 8.87
CA GLN A 48 -20.66 -31.56 10.01
C GLN A 48 -19.20 -31.98 10.24
N GLU A 49 -18.89 -33.26 10.03
CA GLU A 49 -17.54 -33.80 10.09
C GLU A 49 -16.62 -33.08 9.08
N LYS A 50 -16.99 -33.05 7.79
CA LYS A 50 -16.16 -32.46 6.75
C LYS A 50 -16.13 -30.93 6.80
N PHE A 51 -17.27 -30.29 7.06
CA PHE A 51 -17.41 -28.83 7.05
C PHE A 51 -16.74 -28.20 8.27
N PHE A 52 -17.08 -28.64 9.49
CA PHE A 52 -16.58 -28.04 10.73
C PHE A 52 -15.32 -28.72 11.26
N LYS A 53 -15.31 -30.06 11.44
CA LYS A 53 -14.11 -30.74 11.98
C LYS A 53 -12.96 -30.75 10.97
N GLY A 54 -13.27 -30.95 9.70
CA GLY A 54 -12.32 -30.82 8.59
C GLY A 54 -11.89 -29.38 8.28
N LYS A 55 -12.48 -28.40 8.98
CA LYS A 55 -12.27 -26.95 8.84
C LYS A 55 -12.39 -26.47 7.38
N LEU A 56 -13.30 -27.06 6.59
CA LEU A 56 -13.44 -26.71 5.17
C LEU A 56 -13.95 -25.27 5.00
N ASN A 57 -14.79 -24.78 5.91
CA ASN A 57 -15.20 -23.38 5.96
C ASN A 57 -14.01 -22.43 6.15
N ILE A 58 -13.10 -22.76 7.08
CA ILE A 58 -11.89 -21.97 7.35
C ILE A 58 -10.94 -22.03 6.15
N LYS A 59 -10.71 -23.22 5.60
CA LYS A 59 -9.86 -23.40 4.41
C LYS A 59 -10.36 -22.61 3.21
N ASN A 60 -11.67 -22.56 2.98
CA ASN A 60 -12.25 -21.78 1.89
C ASN A 60 -12.08 -20.26 2.12
N ALA A 61 -12.25 -19.79 3.35
CA ALA A 61 -11.98 -18.38 3.68
C ALA A 61 -10.49 -18.02 3.49
N ILE A 62 -9.58 -18.87 3.95
CA ILE A 62 -8.12 -18.72 3.78
C ILE A 62 -7.74 -18.72 2.29
N ALA A 63 -8.34 -19.60 1.49
CA ALA A 63 -8.01 -19.75 0.07
C ALA A 63 -8.17 -18.45 -0.73
N LEU A 64 -9.27 -17.72 -0.51
CA LEU A 64 -9.49 -16.44 -1.18
C LEU A 64 -8.46 -15.38 -0.76
N VAL A 65 -8.07 -15.38 0.51
CA VAL A 65 -7.02 -14.48 1.02
C VAL A 65 -5.70 -14.80 0.34
N LYS A 66 -5.30 -16.08 0.31
CA LYS A 66 -4.05 -16.53 -0.33
C LYS A 66 -3.96 -16.12 -1.78
N ASP A 67 -5.02 -16.36 -2.55
CA ASP A 67 -5.06 -16.01 -3.97
C ASP A 67 -4.92 -14.49 -4.19
N ARG A 68 -5.66 -13.68 -3.43
CA ARG A 68 -5.62 -12.22 -3.54
C ARG A 68 -4.26 -11.66 -3.15
N GLU A 69 -3.72 -12.10 -2.02
CA GLU A 69 -2.43 -11.59 -1.53
C GLU A 69 -1.26 -12.10 -2.36
N ALA A 70 -1.31 -13.32 -2.90
CA ALA A 70 -0.29 -13.81 -3.84
C ALA A 70 -0.30 -13.02 -5.16
N ALA A 71 -1.48 -12.74 -5.72
CA ALA A 71 -1.60 -11.92 -6.92
C ALA A 71 -1.09 -10.49 -6.68
N ARG A 72 -1.46 -9.87 -5.55
CA ARG A 72 -0.97 -8.54 -5.15
C ARG A 72 0.54 -8.52 -4.93
N LEU A 73 1.07 -9.49 -4.19
CA LEU A 73 2.50 -9.62 -3.93
C LEU A 73 3.29 -9.69 -5.23
N LYS A 74 2.87 -10.56 -6.15
CA LYS A 74 3.50 -10.69 -7.48
C LYS A 74 3.51 -9.34 -8.21
N HIS A 75 2.36 -8.67 -8.29
CA HIS A 75 2.28 -7.36 -8.93
C HIS A 75 3.21 -6.34 -8.28
N TYR A 76 3.18 -6.21 -6.95
CA TYR A 76 4.02 -5.25 -6.22
C TYR A 76 5.52 -5.56 -6.36
N GLN A 77 5.91 -6.82 -6.42
CA GLN A 77 7.30 -7.21 -6.70
C GLN A 77 7.73 -6.82 -8.12
N GLU A 78 6.88 -7.06 -9.13
CA GLU A 78 7.15 -6.67 -10.52
C GLU A 78 7.39 -5.16 -10.64
N ILE A 79 6.58 -4.36 -9.93
CA ILE A 79 6.74 -2.91 -9.88
C ILE A 79 7.66 -2.45 -8.74
N LYS A 80 8.42 -3.33 -8.06
CA LYS A 80 9.32 -2.97 -6.95
C LYS A 80 8.69 -2.04 -5.88
N GLU A 81 7.40 -2.22 -5.59
CA GLU A 81 6.69 -1.58 -4.48
C GLU A 81 6.89 -2.39 -3.19
N THR A 82 8.07 -2.22 -2.59
CA THR A 82 8.54 -3.05 -1.46
C THR A 82 7.66 -2.96 -0.21
N ILE A 83 7.16 -1.77 0.13
CA ILE A 83 6.31 -1.58 1.32
C ILE A 83 4.97 -2.30 1.13
N ARG A 84 4.30 -2.10 -0.01
CA ARG A 84 3.04 -2.78 -0.32
C ARG A 84 3.21 -4.30 -0.38
N ALA A 85 4.30 -4.77 -1.01
CA ALA A 85 4.66 -6.19 -1.07
C ALA A 85 4.85 -6.80 0.31
N ARG A 86 5.51 -6.10 1.25
CA ARG A 86 5.74 -6.58 2.61
C ARG A 86 4.45 -6.96 3.34
N GLY A 87 3.41 -6.12 3.26
CA GLY A 87 2.13 -6.46 3.91
C GLY A 87 1.44 -7.68 3.29
N CYS A 88 1.52 -7.86 1.97
CA CYS A 88 1.00 -9.07 1.32
C CYS A 88 1.77 -10.32 1.78
N GLN A 89 3.09 -10.22 1.87
CA GLN A 89 3.95 -11.31 2.35
C GLN A 89 3.63 -11.66 3.81
N GLU A 90 3.51 -10.67 4.70
CA GLU A 90 3.19 -10.89 6.13
C GLU A 90 1.85 -11.64 6.30
N ILE A 91 0.84 -11.34 5.47
CA ILE A 91 -0.42 -12.07 5.47
C ILE A 91 -0.22 -13.52 4.99
N LEU A 92 0.48 -13.71 3.86
CA LEU A 92 0.71 -15.05 3.29
C LEU A 92 1.51 -15.96 4.24
N ASP A 93 2.47 -15.41 4.97
CA ASP A 93 3.30 -16.15 5.93
C ASP A 93 2.50 -16.65 7.15
N ARG A 94 1.35 -16.01 7.44
CA ARG A 94 0.58 -16.27 8.66
C ARG A 94 -0.80 -16.88 8.41
N VAL A 95 -1.40 -16.67 7.24
CA VAL A 95 -2.81 -17.02 6.99
C VAL A 95 -3.12 -18.51 7.18
N ASP A 96 -2.16 -19.38 6.90
CA ASP A 96 -2.32 -20.83 7.10
C ASP A 96 -2.36 -21.25 8.59
N SER A 97 -1.96 -20.36 9.51
CA SER A 97 -2.03 -20.62 10.96
C SER A 97 -3.39 -20.26 11.58
N PHE A 98 -4.32 -19.67 10.83
CA PHE A 98 -5.61 -19.27 11.38
C PHE A 98 -6.54 -20.47 11.55
N GLU A 99 -7.16 -20.54 12.72
CA GLU A 99 -8.00 -21.63 13.16
C GLU A 99 -9.49 -21.29 13.15
N SER A 100 -9.85 -20.02 13.06
CA SER A 100 -11.24 -19.55 13.13
C SER A 100 -11.54 -18.40 12.17
N GLU A 101 -12.82 -18.24 11.83
CA GLU A 101 -13.29 -17.11 11.03
C GLU A 101 -13.05 -15.78 11.77
N ALA A 102 -13.16 -15.80 13.10
CA ALA A 102 -12.88 -14.64 13.93
C ALA A 102 -11.45 -14.12 13.70
N GLU A 103 -10.43 -14.99 13.77
CA GLU A 103 -9.04 -14.63 13.50
C GLU A 103 -8.83 -14.05 12.10
N ILE A 104 -9.46 -14.65 11.08
CA ILE A 104 -9.40 -14.14 9.70
C ILE A 104 -9.98 -12.72 9.63
N THR A 105 -11.13 -12.49 10.27
CA THR A 105 -11.81 -11.18 10.28
C THR A 105 -11.13 -10.12 11.15
N THR A 106 -10.25 -10.50 12.08
CA THR A 106 -9.55 -9.55 12.97
C THR A 106 -8.10 -9.33 12.59
N GLU A 107 -7.33 -10.40 12.39
CA GLU A 107 -5.88 -10.32 12.18
C GLU A 107 -5.53 -9.84 10.78
N ILE A 108 -6.29 -10.20 9.74
CA ILE A 108 -6.03 -9.71 8.38
C ILE A 108 -6.24 -8.19 8.29
N PRO A 109 -7.39 -7.61 8.70
CA PRO A 109 -7.54 -6.16 8.67
C PRO A 109 -6.51 -5.45 9.53
N ARG A 110 -6.11 -6.03 10.67
CA ARG A 110 -5.03 -5.48 11.51
C ARG A 110 -3.69 -5.42 10.76
N MET A 111 -3.29 -6.49 10.07
CA MET A 111 -2.06 -6.50 9.25
C MET A 111 -2.15 -5.52 8.08
N GLN A 112 -3.31 -5.45 7.41
CA GLN A 112 -3.57 -4.48 6.34
C GLN A 112 -3.51 -3.03 6.84
N GLN A 113 -4.06 -2.75 8.03
CA GLN A 113 -4.02 -1.44 8.66
C GLN A 113 -2.58 -1.03 9.00
N LYS A 114 -1.79 -1.94 9.58
CA LYS A 114 -0.36 -1.71 9.83
C LYS A 114 0.37 -1.34 8.53
N ASN A 115 0.19 -2.12 7.47
CA ASN A 115 0.80 -1.84 6.17
C ASN A 115 0.29 -0.50 5.58
N SER A 116 -0.99 -0.17 5.75
CA SER A 116 -1.56 1.10 5.30
C SER A 116 -0.88 2.31 5.96
N VAL A 117 -0.59 2.22 7.26
CA VAL A 117 0.20 3.24 7.97
C VAL A 117 1.60 3.33 7.40
N GLU A 118 2.28 2.19 7.17
CA GLU A 118 3.62 2.17 6.58
C GLU A 118 3.66 2.79 5.17
N ILE A 119 2.66 2.51 4.33
CA ILE A 119 2.49 3.11 3.00
C ILE A 119 2.28 4.62 3.10
N SER A 120 1.44 5.06 4.04
CA SER A 120 1.17 6.49 4.25
C SER A 120 2.43 7.23 4.71
N VAL A 121 3.21 6.60 5.60
CA VAL A 121 4.48 7.15 6.09
C VAL A 121 5.54 7.21 4.97
N ASP A 122 5.62 6.18 4.12
CA ASP A 122 6.50 6.17 2.93
C ASP A 122 6.10 7.28 1.93
N GLY A 123 4.81 7.57 1.84
CA GLY A 123 4.26 8.65 1.00
C GLY A 123 4.75 10.06 1.37
N PHE A 124 5.24 10.29 2.59
CA PHE A 124 5.85 11.59 2.93
C PHE A 124 7.11 11.90 2.12
N ALA A 125 7.76 10.90 1.50
CA ALA A 125 8.85 11.15 0.56
C ALA A 125 8.42 11.97 -0.67
N ASP A 126 7.14 11.91 -1.04
CA ASP A 126 6.59 12.62 -2.21
C ASP A 126 6.57 14.15 -2.02
N TYR A 127 6.65 14.65 -0.77
CA TYR A 127 6.75 16.09 -0.48
C TYR A 127 7.93 16.76 -1.20
N PHE A 128 9.00 16.01 -1.43
CA PHE A 128 10.13 16.52 -2.19
C PHE A 128 9.72 16.98 -3.60
N TYR A 129 8.86 16.21 -4.28
CA TYR A 129 8.42 16.57 -5.63
C TYR A 129 7.35 17.66 -5.60
N SER A 130 6.47 17.69 -4.59
CA SER A 130 5.45 18.74 -4.47
C SER A 130 6.06 20.14 -4.33
N ASP A 131 7.30 20.23 -3.83
CA ASP A 131 7.99 21.50 -3.64
C ASP A 131 8.67 22.04 -4.91
N PHE A 132 8.73 21.26 -5.99
CA PHE A 132 9.42 21.67 -7.22
C PHE A 132 8.98 23.03 -7.76
N PRO A 133 7.67 23.37 -7.82
CA PRO A 133 7.22 24.68 -8.27
C PRO A 133 7.76 25.85 -7.43
N VAL A 134 7.88 25.66 -6.11
CA VAL A 134 8.44 26.69 -5.22
C VAL A 134 9.95 26.81 -5.43
N LEU A 135 10.65 25.68 -5.57
CA LEU A 135 12.08 25.67 -5.86
C LEU A 135 12.40 26.32 -7.21
N GLU A 136 11.54 26.12 -8.22
CA GLU A 136 11.63 26.81 -9.50
C GLU A 136 11.42 28.32 -9.37
N SER A 137 10.42 28.74 -8.60
CA SER A 137 10.14 30.15 -8.37
C SER A 137 11.29 30.85 -7.64
N LEU A 138 11.89 30.19 -6.63
CA LEU A 138 13.08 30.65 -5.94
C LEU A 138 14.29 30.74 -6.87
N GLU A 139 14.50 29.75 -7.74
CA GLU A 139 15.58 29.74 -8.74
C GLU A 139 15.45 30.91 -9.72
N VAL A 140 14.23 31.18 -10.20
CA VAL A 140 13.94 32.32 -11.08
C VAL A 140 14.19 33.64 -10.36
N ALA A 141 13.64 33.83 -9.15
CA ALA A 141 13.79 35.06 -8.38
C ALA A 141 15.27 35.38 -8.10
N ARG A 142 16.07 34.37 -7.74
CA ARG A 142 17.51 34.53 -7.45
C ARG A 142 18.35 34.90 -8.67
N ARG A 143 17.90 34.57 -9.88
CA ARG A 143 18.63 34.81 -11.13
C ARG A 143 18.07 35.95 -11.96
N ALA A 144 16.93 36.52 -11.56
CA ALA A 144 16.28 37.56 -12.33
C ALA A 144 17.13 38.84 -12.33
N GLU A 145 17.49 39.30 -13.54
CA GLU A 145 18.11 40.60 -13.73
C GLU A 145 17.02 41.66 -13.80
N VAL A 146 16.79 42.35 -12.69
CA VAL A 146 15.76 43.40 -12.58
C VAL A 146 16.37 44.78 -12.30
N PRO A 147 15.69 45.87 -12.68
CA PRO A 147 16.08 47.22 -12.29
C PRO A 147 16.24 47.35 -10.77
N GLU A 148 17.15 48.22 -10.34
CA GLU A 148 17.51 48.41 -8.91
C GLU A 148 16.31 48.56 -7.99
N ARG A 149 15.27 49.28 -8.43
CA ARG A 149 14.03 49.52 -7.68
C ARG A 149 13.27 48.24 -7.27
N TRP A 150 13.51 47.11 -7.94
CA TRP A 150 12.84 45.83 -7.70
C TRP A 150 13.74 44.80 -7.01
N LYS A 151 15.03 45.10 -6.78
CA LYS A 151 15.95 44.13 -6.16
C LYS A 151 15.54 43.78 -4.74
N GLN A 152 15.17 44.78 -3.93
CA GLN A 152 14.72 44.55 -2.56
C GLN A 152 13.47 43.66 -2.52
N GLU A 153 12.51 43.86 -3.42
CA GLU A 153 11.30 43.04 -3.48
C GLU A 153 11.60 41.57 -3.80
N LEU A 154 12.57 41.30 -4.69
CA LEU A 154 13.01 39.93 -4.96
C LEU A 154 13.72 39.30 -3.75
N GLU A 155 14.58 40.07 -3.06
CA GLU A 155 15.25 39.60 -1.84
C GLU A 155 14.24 39.28 -0.74
N ASP A 156 13.26 40.16 -0.52
CA ASP A 156 12.18 39.96 0.45
C ASP A 156 11.35 38.72 0.08
N TYR A 157 10.96 38.56 -1.19
CA TYR A 157 10.25 37.38 -1.67
C TYR A 157 11.02 36.08 -1.39
N VAL A 158 12.32 36.04 -1.71
CA VAL A 158 13.16 34.86 -1.45
C VAL A 158 13.22 34.56 0.04
N ASN A 159 13.47 35.57 0.88
CA ASN A 159 13.59 35.38 2.33
C ASN A 159 12.27 34.92 2.96
N THR A 160 11.16 35.58 2.65
CA THR A 160 9.83 35.20 3.14
C THR A 160 9.47 33.78 2.71
N THR A 161 9.70 33.43 1.44
CA THR A 161 9.41 32.07 0.95
C THR A 161 10.24 31.01 1.69
N LEU A 162 11.53 31.26 1.95
CA LEU A 162 12.36 30.35 2.75
C LEU A 162 11.86 30.23 4.20
N GLU A 163 11.49 31.35 4.83
CA GLU A 163 10.97 31.35 6.19
C GLU A 163 9.65 30.57 6.30
N GLU A 164 8.72 30.80 5.37
CA GLU A 164 7.45 30.09 5.30
C GLU A 164 7.66 28.58 5.05
N GLY A 165 8.55 28.22 4.13
CA GLY A 165 8.87 26.82 3.84
C GLY A 165 9.45 26.06 5.03
N ARG A 166 10.32 26.72 5.81
CA ARG A 166 10.88 26.18 7.07
C ARG A 166 9.83 26.08 8.15
N LYS A 167 9.00 27.11 8.29
CA LYS A 167 7.91 27.14 9.27
C LYS A 167 6.90 26.02 9.01
N ASP A 168 6.43 25.89 7.77
CA ASP A 168 5.53 24.81 7.35
C ASP A 168 6.14 23.43 7.61
N TRP A 169 7.43 23.26 7.34
CA TRP A 169 8.12 22.00 7.61
C TRP A 169 8.08 21.61 9.09
N GLN A 170 8.38 22.56 9.98
CA GLN A 170 8.49 22.32 11.42
C GLN A 170 7.12 22.26 12.11
N GLU A 171 6.16 23.06 11.69
CA GLU A 171 4.86 23.20 12.34
C GLU A 171 3.79 22.28 11.75
N THR A 172 3.95 21.83 10.49
CA THR A 172 2.94 21.03 9.78
C THR A 172 3.48 19.69 9.32
N VAL A 173 4.49 19.67 8.45
CA VAL A 173 4.94 18.42 7.79
C VAL A 173 5.52 17.42 8.79
N LEU A 174 6.50 17.85 9.60
CA LEU A 174 7.13 16.99 10.59
C LEU A 174 6.15 16.49 11.66
N PRO A 175 5.31 17.34 12.28
CA PRO A 175 4.31 16.87 13.25
C PRO A 175 3.33 15.88 12.64
N ASN A 176 2.84 16.12 11.42
CA ASN A 176 1.90 15.20 10.76
C ASN A 176 2.52 13.83 10.48
N ALA A 177 3.78 13.78 10.01
CA ALA A 177 4.48 12.51 9.83
C ALA A 177 4.72 11.79 11.17
N ARG A 178 5.08 12.56 12.21
CA ARG A 178 5.38 12.03 13.55
C ARG A 178 4.17 11.57 14.35
N GLN A 179 2.95 11.98 13.97
CA GLN A 179 1.72 11.37 14.50
C GLN A 179 1.64 9.87 14.20
N TRP A 180 2.18 9.44 13.05
CA TRP A 180 2.14 8.04 12.61
C TRP A 180 3.43 7.29 12.90
N LYS A 181 4.58 7.98 12.82
CA LYS A 181 5.90 7.42 13.11
C LYS A 181 6.74 8.43 13.91
N PRO A 182 6.78 8.34 15.26
CA PRO A 182 7.38 9.38 16.11
C PRO A 182 8.84 9.73 15.82
N ASP A 183 9.62 8.76 15.35
CA ASP A 183 11.03 8.90 14.97
C ASP A 183 11.23 9.29 13.50
N TRP A 184 10.14 9.63 12.79
CA TRP A 184 10.23 9.96 11.37
C TRP A 184 11.11 11.19 11.12
N LYS A 185 11.95 11.02 10.11
CA LYS A 185 12.78 12.04 9.48
C LYS A 185 12.72 11.81 7.98
N PHE A 186 12.81 12.90 7.22
CA PHE A 186 12.86 12.80 5.77
C PHE A 186 14.18 12.15 5.35
N ASP A 187 14.08 11.09 4.55
CA ASP A 187 15.22 10.32 4.07
C ASP A 187 15.35 10.49 2.56
N TYR A 188 16.36 11.24 2.14
CA TYR A 188 16.62 11.50 0.72
C TYR A 188 17.07 10.25 -0.04
N ALA A 189 17.55 9.20 0.63
CA ALA A 189 17.90 7.94 -0.02
C ALA A 189 16.65 7.25 -0.59
N LEU A 190 15.47 7.48 -0.02
CA LEU A 190 14.20 6.94 -0.54
C LEU A 190 13.94 7.42 -1.98
N LEU A 191 14.38 8.63 -2.35
CA LEU A 191 14.17 9.20 -3.69
C LEU A 191 14.89 8.41 -4.79
N GLU A 192 15.91 7.62 -4.44
CA GLU A 192 16.67 6.78 -5.37
C GLU A 192 15.97 5.44 -5.61
N GLU A 193 15.05 5.05 -4.72
CA GLU A 193 14.30 3.83 -4.89
C GLU A 193 13.30 3.97 -6.03
N GLN A 194 13.21 2.93 -6.86
CA GLN A 194 12.43 2.97 -8.10
C GLN A 194 10.97 3.39 -7.89
N ARG A 195 10.36 3.03 -6.75
CA ARG A 195 8.96 3.39 -6.43
C ARG A 195 8.73 4.90 -6.31
N HIS A 196 9.66 5.61 -5.69
CA HIS A 196 9.61 7.06 -5.52
C HIS A 196 10.10 7.76 -6.77
N ARG A 197 11.17 7.24 -7.39
CA ARG A 197 11.73 7.78 -8.63
C ARG A 197 10.73 7.83 -9.79
N ARG A 198 9.81 6.86 -9.88
CA ARG A 198 8.72 6.85 -10.87
C ARG A 198 7.78 8.04 -10.79
N LYS A 199 7.61 8.62 -9.61
CA LYS A 199 6.73 9.78 -9.38
C LYS A 199 7.41 11.10 -9.74
N ILE A 200 8.71 11.08 -9.98
CA ILE A 200 9.54 12.24 -10.28
C ILE A 200 10.01 12.11 -11.74
N PRO A 201 9.27 12.59 -12.74
CA PRO A 201 9.58 12.38 -14.15
C PRO A 201 10.69 13.32 -14.68
N LEU A 202 11.77 13.50 -13.93
CA LEU A 202 12.87 14.42 -14.25
C LEU A 202 14.23 13.70 -14.26
N PRO A 203 15.24 14.17 -14.99
CA PRO A 203 16.58 13.55 -15.01
C PRO A 203 17.25 13.57 -13.63
N ASP A 204 18.13 12.60 -13.36
CA ASP A 204 18.82 12.49 -12.07
C ASP A 204 19.65 13.74 -11.74
N SER A 205 20.24 14.39 -12.74
CA SER A 205 20.96 15.66 -12.55
C SER A 205 20.07 16.79 -12.01
N VAL A 206 18.79 16.81 -12.39
CA VAL A 206 17.80 17.77 -11.88
C VAL A 206 17.42 17.39 -10.45
N VAL A 207 17.17 16.10 -10.20
CA VAL A 207 16.83 15.59 -8.86
C VAL A 207 17.94 15.92 -7.86
N GLU A 208 19.20 15.65 -8.19
CA GLU A 208 20.34 15.94 -7.31
C GLU A 208 20.51 17.44 -7.02
N ARG A 209 20.25 18.30 -8.01
CA ARG A 209 20.24 19.75 -7.79
C ARG A 209 19.11 20.14 -6.83
N ARG A 210 17.89 19.66 -7.09
CA ARG A 210 16.69 19.94 -6.29
C ARG A 210 16.81 19.40 -4.87
N LYS A 211 17.52 18.29 -4.62
CA LYS A 211 17.82 17.80 -3.26
C LYS A 211 18.53 18.87 -2.42
N LYS A 212 19.51 19.59 -2.99
CA LYS A 212 20.24 20.65 -2.28
C LYS A 212 19.35 21.86 -1.99
N GLU A 213 18.58 22.29 -2.98
CA GLU A 213 17.67 23.44 -2.84
C GLU A 213 16.53 23.14 -1.86
N HIS A 214 15.98 21.93 -1.88
CA HIS A 214 14.95 21.48 -0.94
C HIS A 214 15.46 21.49 0.51
N LYS A 215 16.70 21.04 0.75
CA LYS A 215 17.33 21.13 2.07
C LYS A 215 17.39 22.58 2.59
N GLU A 216 17.79 23.51 1.73
CA GLU A 216 17.85 24.93 2.07
C GLU A 216 16.45 25.51 2.37
N TYR A 217 15.48 25.20 1.49
CA TYR A 217 14.10 25.64 1.58
C TYR A 217 13.39 25.12 2.83
N ARG A 218 13.58 23.84 3.17
CA ARG A 218 12.97 23.22 4.35
C ARG A 218 13.80 23.35 5.64
N GLY A 219 15.02 23.91 5.54
CA GLY A 219 15.93 24.05 6.68
C GLY A 219 16.40 22.70 7.24
N ILE A 220 16.61 21.72 6.35
CA ILE A 220 17.07 20.36 6.69
C ILE A 220 18.58 20.29 6.51
N SER A 221 19.32 19.99 7.58
CA SER A 221 20.77 19.76 7.56
C SER A 221 21.15 18.37 7.04
#